data_AF-A0A7V8ZGG7-F1
#
_entry.id   AF-A0A7V8ZGG7-F1
#
_cell.length_a   1.000
_cell.length_b   1.000
_cell.length_c   1.000
_cell.angle_alpha   90.00
_cell.angle_beta   90.00
_cell.angle_gamma   90.00
#
_symmetry.space_group_name_H-M   'P 1'
#
loop_
_entity.id
_entity.type
_entity.pdbx_description
1 polymer ?
#
loop_
_entity_poly.entity_id
_entity_poly.type
_entity_poly.pdbx_seq_one_letter_code
_entity_poly.pdbx_strand_id
1 'polypeptide(L)' 'MRSPEDLARALAGARTARGLTQQQLAEQTGIGRSYLAELESGAASPMVIDRLLRALRRSGATVTVTVEAEDA' A
#
# COMPACT_ATOMS: atom_id res chain seq x y z
N MET A 1 5.07 7.51 6.09
CA MET A 1 4.10 6.44 6.40
C MET A 1 4.24 6.04 7.86
N ARG A 2 3.15 6.02 8.63
CA ARG A 2 3.19 5.76 10.09
C ARG A 2 2.45 4.49 10.49
N SER A 3 1.56 3.98 9.65
CA SER A 3 0.84 2.73 9.91
C SER A 3 0.65 1.90 8.63
N PRO A 4 0.26 0.62 8.73
CA PRO A 4 -0.12 -0.17 7.57
C PRO A 4 -1.26 0.46 6.77
N GLU A 5 -2.20 1.15 7.43
CA GLU A 5 -3.32 1.83 6.79
C GLU A 5 -2.86 3.02 5.92
N ASP A 6 -1.76 3.68 6.31
CA ASP A 6 -1.16 4.71 5.45
C ASP A 6 -0.59 4.11 4.15
N LEU A 7 0.03 2.93 4.23
CA LEU A 7 0.55 2.23 3.07
C LEU A 7 -0.59 1.74 2.16
N ALA A 8 -1.64 1.18 2.75
CA ALA A 8 -2.85 0.78 2.04
C ALA A 8 -3.48 1.95 1.26
N ARG A 9 -3.60 3.12 1.92
CA ARG A 9 -4.13 4.33 1.30
C ARG A 9 -3.23 4.85 0.18
N ALA A 10 -1.91 4.80 0.38
CA ALA A 10 -0.94 5.17 -0.64
C ALA A 10 -1.02 4.25 -1.87
N LEU A 11 -1.16 2.93 -1.65
CA LEU A 11 -1.35 1.94 -2.71
C LEU A 11 -2.63 2.20 -3.50
N ALA A 12 -3.76 2.42 -2.81
CA ALA A 12 -5.04 2.73 -3.44
C ALA A 12 -4.95 4.01 -4.28
N GLY A 13 -4.33 5.07 -3.73
CA GLY A 13 -4.11 6.32 -4.44
C GLY A 13 -3.24 6.17 -5.69
N ALA A 14 -2.13 5.44 -5.58
CA ALA A 14 -1.24 5.14 -6.71
C ALA A 14 -1.98 4.35 -7.80
N ARG A 15 -2.76 3.34 -7.40
CA ARG A 15 -3.59 2.54 -8.31
C ARG A 15 -4.58 3.43 -9.08
N THR A 16 -5.32 4.28 -8.39
CA THR A 16 -6.31 5.16 -9.01
C THR A 16 -5.67 6.22 -9.90
N ALA A 17 -4.51 6.75 -9.51
CA ALA A 17 -3.77 7.74 -10.32
C ALA A 17 -3.32 7.17 -11.67
N ARG A 18 -3.04 5.85 -11.72
CA ARG A 18 -2.70 5.12 -12.95
C ARG A 18 -3.94 4.61 -13.71
N GLY A 19 -5.15 4.98 -13.31
CA GLY A 19 -6.39 4.52 -13.95
C GLY A 19 -6.67 3.02 -13.79
N LEU A 20 -6.02 2.34 -12.84
CA LEU A 20 -6.15 0.90 -12.66
C LEU A 20 -7.33 0.54 -11.76
N THR A 21 -8.06 -0.50 -12.14
CA THR A 21 -8.99 -1.20 -11.25
C THR A 21 -8.23 -2.09 -10.26
N GLN A 22 -8.88 -2.50 -9.17
CA GLN A 22 -8.31 -3.49 -8.25
C GLN A 22 -7.99 -4.81 -8.96
N GLN A 23 -8.80 -5.22 -9.94
CA GLN A 23 -8.57 -6.44 -10.71
C GLN A 23 -7.28 -6.34 -11.53
N GLN A 24 -7.07 -5.24 -12.24
CA GLN A 24 -5.88 -5.03 -13.05
C GLN A 24 -4.61 -4.99 -12.19
N LEU A 25 -4.64 -4.32 -11.03
CA LEU A 25 -3.48 -4.30 -10.13
C LEU A 25 -3.22 -5.69 -9.50
N ALA A 26 -4.28 -6.41 -9.14
CA ALA A 26 -4.19 -7.79 -8.65
C ALA A 26 -3.50 -8.71 -9.65
N GLU A 27 -3.90 -8.65 -10.93
CA GLU A 27 -3.28 -9.41 -12.02
C GLU A 27 -1.81 -9.06 -12.21
N GLN A 28 -1.45 -7.77 -12.18
CA GLN A 28 -0.07 -7.32 -12.34
C GLN A 28 0.86 -7.71 -11.19
N THR A 29 0.32 -7.81 -9.97
CA THR A 29 1.11 -8.07 -8.76
C THR A 29 1.05 -9.52 -8.28
N GLY A 30 0.16 -10.34 -8.86
CA GLY A 30 -0.13 -11.69 -8.37
C GLY A 30 -0.85 -11.72 -7.02
N ILE A 31 -1.31 -10.57 -6.52
CA ILE A 31 -2.08 -10.47 -5.28
C ILE A 31 -3.54 -10.80 -5.59
N GLY A 32 -4.18 -11.64 -4.78
CA GLY A 32 -5.61 -11.93 -4.96
C GLY A 32 -6.47 -10.65 -4.84
N ARG A 33 -7.39 -10.43 -5.79
CA ARG A 33 -8.25 -9.23 -5.84
C ARG A 33 -8.97 -8.93 -4.52
N SER A 34 -9.54 -9.94 -3.88
CA SER A 34 -10.24 -9.76 -2.59
C SER A 34 -9.29 -9.32 -1.49
N TYR A 35 -8.09 -9.91 -1.43
CA TYR A 35 -7.06 -9.52 -0.46
C TYR A 35 -6.54 -8.11 -0.74
N LEU A 36 -6.36 -7.72 -2.00
CA LEU A 36 -6.03 -6.34 -2.37
C LEU A 36 -7.12 -5.36 -1.91
N ALA A 37 -8.39 -5.70 -2.08
CA ALA A 37 -9.51 -4.87 -1.62
C ALA A 37 -9.56 -4.74 -0.09
N GLU A 38 -9.33 -5.83 0.64
CA GLU A 38 -9.22 -5.81 2.10
C GLU A 38 -8.01 -4.98 2.56
N LEU A 39 -6.88 -5.08 1.85
CA LEU A 39 -5.70 -4.30 2.14
C LEU A 39 -5.98 -2.81 1.95
N GLU A 40 -6.49 -2.40 0.79
CA GLU A 40 -6.80 -1.00 0.47
C GLU A 40 -7.86 -0.37 1.38
N SER A 41 -8.81 -1.18 1.88
CA SER A 41 -9.83 -0.71 2.83
C SER A 41 -9.35 -0.70 4.29
N GLY A 42 -8.16 -1.23 4.56
CA GLY A 42 -7.63 -1.39 5.92
C GLY A 42 -8.25 -2.56 6.71
N ALA A 43 -9.10 -3.37 6.07
CA ALA A 43 -9.69 -4.57 6.66
C ALA A 43 -8.66 -5.70 6.84
N ALA A 44 -7.64 -5.77 5.97
CA ALA A 44 -6.49 -6.66 6.12
C ALA A 44 -5.24 -5.83 6.43
N SER A 45 -4.89 -5.71 7.71
CA SER A 45 -3.64 -5.08 8.15
C SER A 45 -2.62 -6.17 8.54
N PRO A 46 -1.54 -6.41 7.76
CA PRO A 46 -0.60 -7.48 8.06
C PRO A 46 0.23 -7.14 9.30
N MET A 47 0.19 -8.01 10.31
CA MET A 47 0.94 -7.86 11.57
C MET A 47 2.45 -7.65 11.35
N VAL A 48 3.01 -8.24 10.29
CA VAL A 48 4.42 -8.08 9.91
C VAL A 48 4.74 -6.64 9.53
N ILE A 49 3.86 -5.97 8.77
CA ILE A 49 4.07 -4.59 8.32
C ILE A 49 4.02 -3.65 9.52
N ASP A 50 3.06 -3.81 10.43
CA ASP A 50 2.99 -2.99 11.65
C ASP A 50 4.27 -3.13 12.49
N ARG A 51 4.73 -4.37 12.73
CA ARG A 51 5.96 -4.63 13.49
C ARG A 51 7.19 -4.02 12.82
N LEU A 52 7.32 -4.15 11.50
CA LEU A 52 8.43 -3.59 10.74
C LEU A 52 8.43 -2.05 10.81
N LEU A 53 7.27 -1.42 10.57
CA LEU A 53 7.12 0.03 10.66
C LEU A 53 7.47 0.55 12.07
N ARG A 54 7.06 -0.17 13.12
CA ARG A 54 7.44 0.15 14.51
C ARG A 54 8.95 0.03 14.73
N ALA A 55 9.57 -1.03 14.22
CA ALA A 55 11.01 -1.24 14.34
C ALA A 55 11.80 -0.11 13.64
N LEU A 56 11.47 0.19 12.38
CA LEU A 56 12.11 1.26 11.59
C LEU A 56 12.05 2.61 12.30
N ARG A 57 10.88 2.96 12.86
CA ARG A 57 10.72 4.20 13.64
C ARG A 57 11.62 4.25 14.87
N ARG A 58 11.70 3.15 15.62
CA ARG A 58 12.57 3.06 16.81
C ARG A 58 14.05 3.13 16.45
N SER A 59 14.41 2.73 15.24
CA SER A 59 15.76 2.84 14.69
C SER A 59 16.09 4.23 14.12
N GLY A 60 15.17 5.21 14.19
CA GLY A 60 15.38 6.55 13.64
C GLY A 60 15.17 6.66 12.12
N ALA A 61 14.67 5.60 11.48
CA ALA A 61 14.39 5.61 10.05
C ALA A 61 13.06 6.31 9.73
N THR A 62 13.03 7.02 8.61
CA THR A 62 11.81 7.59 8.04
C THR A 62 11.37 6.76 6.85
N VAL A 63 10.08 6.38 6.81
CA VAL A 63 9.49 5.63 5.70
C VAL A 63 8.65 6.55 4.84
N THR A 64 8.99 6.65 3.55
CA THR A 64 8.27 7.44 2.54
C THR A 64 7.83 6.53 1.39
N VAL A 65 6.72 6.89 0.74
CA VAL A 65 6.27 6.30 -0.52
C VAL A 65 6.18 7.45 -1.51
N THR A 66 6.84 7.29 -2.65
CA THR A 66 6.82 8.25 -3.75
C THR A 66 6.10 7.59 -4.91
N VAL A 67 5.08 8.27 -5.44
CA VAL A 67 4.36 7.84 -6.64
C VAL A 67 4.75 8.80 -7.73
N GLU A 68 5.43 8.29 -8.75
CA GLU A 68 5.71 9.07 -9.96
C GLU A 68 4.43 9.09 -10.79
N ALA A 69 3.91 10.30 -11.03
CA ALA A 69 2.89 10.48 -12.05
C ALA A 69 3.60 10.41 -13.40
N GLU A 70 3.23 9.45 -14.25
CA GLU A 70 3.54 9.59 -15.67
C GLU A 70 2.65 10.74 -16.17
N ASP A 71 3.28 11.85 -16.56
CA ASP A 71 2.60 12.98 -17.20
C ASP A 71 1.83 12.43 -18.41
N ALA A 72 0.50 12.52 -18.36
CA ALA A 72 -0.42 12.05 -19.39
C ALA A 72 -0.48 13.02 -20.58
#